data_AF-A0A453ATQ7-F1
#
_entry.id   AF-A0A453ATQ7-F1
#
_cell.length_a   1.000
_cell.length_b   1.000
_cell.length_c   1.000
_cell.angle_alpha   90.00
_cell.angle_beta   90.00
_cell.angle_gamma   90.00
#
_symmetry.space_group_name_H-M   'P 1'
#
loop_
_entity.id
_entity.type
_entity.pdbx_description
1 polymer ?
#
loop_
_entity_poly.entity_id
_entity_poly.type
_entity_poly.pdbx_seq_one_letter_code
_entity_poly.pdbx_strand_id
1 'polypeptide(L)'
;MTKKVSKLQRACLRNPVKVEVSSKYSTVDTLKQEWYFVPADYKDCYLVHVLNELPGSMIMIFVRTCESTRLLALTLRNLGFKALSISGQMSQDKRLGALNKFKAKDFNILICTDVASRGLDIQGVDVVMNYDIPMNSKDYVHRVGRTARAGQSGYAVSFVNQYEAEWFKLIEQLLGREIPDRKVDMDEILILREHISDSKRIALTKLR
;
A
#
# COMPACT_ATOMS: atom_id res chain seq x y z
N MET A 1 -11.71 -25.21 -2.57
CA MET A 1 -10.74 -26.24 -2.15
C MET A 1 -10.11 -26.86 -3.40
N THR A 2 -8.79 -27.03 -3.47
CA THR A 2 -8.14 -27.60 -4.67
C THR A 2 -8.23 -29.13 -4.70
N LYS A 3 -8.11 -29.76 -5.88
CA LYS A 3 -8.13 -31.23 -6.03
C LYS A 3 -7.06 -31.94 -5.18
N LYS A 4 -5.89 -31.31 -5.01
CA LYS A 4 -4.79 -31.84 -4.17
C LYS A 4 -5.17 -31.86 -2.68
N VAL A 5 -5.73 -30.76 -2.17
CA VAL A 5 -6.17 -30.65 -0.76
C VAL A 5 -7.33 -31.59 -0.47
N SER A 6 -8.25 -31.78 -1.42
CA SER A 6 -9.37 -32.73 -1.26
C SER A 6 -8.90 -34.20 -1.18
N LYS A 7 -7.88 -34.59 -1.95
CA LYS A 7 -7.27 -35.92 -1.82
C LYS A 7 -6.64 -36.14 -0.44
N LEU A 8 -5.92 -35.13 0.07
CA LEU A 8 -5.32 -35.19 1.40
C LEU A 8 -6.38 -35.31 2.50
N GLN A 9 -7.47 -34.54 2.39
CA GLN A 9 -8.60 -34.62 3.32
C GLN A 9 -9.17 -36.04 3.41
N ARG A 10 -9.36 -36.71 2.26
CA ARG A 10 -9.88 -38.08 2.19
C ARG A 10 -8.91 -39.11 2.77
N ALA A 11 -7.61 -38.90 2.62
CA ALA A 11 -6.59 -39.81 3.12
C ALA A 11 -6.35 -39.66 4.63
N CYS A 12 -6.56 -38.47 5.18
CA CYS A 12 -6.12 -38.14 6.54
C CYS A 12 -7.24 -37.92 7.57
N LEU A 13 -8.49 -37.70 7.14
CA LEU A 13 -9.60 -37.40 8.05
C LEU A 13 -10.72 -38.45 7.97
N ARG A 14 -11.29 -38.82 9.12
CA ARG A 14 -12.47 -39.70 9.23
C ARG A 14 -13.64 -38.90 9.79
N ASN A 15 -14.72 -38.78 9.02
CA ASN A 15 -15.93 -38.01 9.35
C ASN A 15 -15.67 -36.57 9.87
N PRO A 16 -14.96 -35.71 9.13
CA PRO A 16 -14.66 -34.36 9.60
C PRO A 16 -15.89 -33.44 9.55
N VAL A 17 -16.05 -32.60 10.56
CA VAL A 17 -16.96 -31.45 10.51
C VAL A 17 -16.32 -30.35 9.66
N LYS A 18 -17.00 -29.93 8.59
CA LYS A 18 -16.55 -28.82 7.75
C LYS A 18 -17.11 -27.50 8.30
N VAL A 19 -16.24 -26.66 8.84
CA VAL A 19 -16.57 -25.26 9.16
C VAL A 19 -16.06 -24.39 8.01
N GLU A 20 -16.96 -23.68 7.34
CA GLU A 20 -16.62 -22.80 6.22
C GLU A 20 -17.12 -21.40 6.53
N VAL A 21 -16.20 -20.44 6.60
CA VAL A 21 -16.54 -19.02 6.68
C VAL A 21 -16.59 -18.50 5.26
N SER A 22 -17.72 -17.92 4.85
CA SER A 22 -17.84 -17.28 3.54
C SER A 22 -16.88 -16.11 3.47
N SER A 23 -15.73 -16.28 2.83
CA SER A 23 -14.78 -15.20 2.59
C SER A 23 -15.22 -14.41 1.36
N LYS A 24 -16.30 -13.64 1.48
CA LYS A 24 -16.41 -12.46 0.62
C LYS A 24 -15.22 -11.58 0.99
N TYR A 25 -14.27 -11.45 0.07
CA TYR A 25 -13.20 -10.49 0.20
C TYR A 25 -13.86 -9.11 0.32
N SER A 26 -13.87 -8.59 1.53
CA SER A 26 -14.57 -7.39 1.91
C SER A 26 -13.64 -6.52 2.74
N THR A 27 -13.96 -5.24 2.77
CA THR A 27 -13.29 -4.26 3.62
C THR A 27 -14.21 -3.97 4.81
N VAL A 28 -13.64 -3.58 5.94
CA VAL A 28 -14.43 -3.20 7.11
C VAL A 28 -15.19 -1.90 6.83
N ASP A 29 -16.37 -1.73 7.42
CA ASP A 29 -17.21 -0.55 7.16
C ASP A 29 -16.60 0.75 7.67
N THR A 30 -15.73 0.68 8.68
CA THR A 30 -15.00 1.83 9.24
C THR A 30 -13.83 2.30 8.36
N LEU A 31 -13.54 1.60 7.25
CA LEU A 31 -12.49 1.95 6.32
C LEU A 31 -13.01 2.87 5.21
N LYS A 32 -12.60 4.14 5.26
CA LYS A 32 -12.82 5.09 4.17
C LYS A 32 -11.84 4.81 3.03
N GLN A 33 -12.34 4.72 1.81
CA GLN A 33 -11.56 4.39 0.60
C GLN A 33 -11.84 5.44 -0.46
N GLU A 34 -10.77 5.96 -1.07
CA GLU A 34 -10.85 6.91 -2.18
C GLU A 34 -9.73 6.60 -3.19
N TRP A 35 -9.88 7.08 -4.41
CA TRP A 35 -8.83 6.95 -5.42
C TRP A 35 -8.68 8.20 -6.26
N TYR A 36 -7.49 8.39 -6.82
CA TYR A 36 -7.18 9.46 -7.76
C TYR A 36 -6.86 8.85 -9.12
N PHE A 37 -7.47 9.37 -10.19
CA PHE A 37 -6.99 9.12 -11.54
C PHE A 37 -5.80 10.04 -11.82
N VAL A 38 -4.62 9.46 -11.99
CA VAL A 38 -3.36 10.21 -12.08
C VAL A 38 -2.61 9.84 -13.36
N PRO A 39 -2.15 10.79 -14.17
CA PRO A 39 -1.22 10.46 -15.24
C PRO A 39 0.07 9.89 -14.64
N ALA A 40 0.62 8.84 -15.24
CA ALA A 40 1.77 8.11 -14.70
C ALA A 40 2.96 9.01 -14.32
N ASP A 41 3.22 10.08 -15.10
CA ASP A 41 4.33 11.01 -14.88
C ASP A 41 4.17 11.89 -13.63
N TYR A 42 2.93 12.13 -13.19
CA TYR A 42 2.62 13.00 -12.05
C TYR A 42 2.34 12.23 -10.77
N LYS A 43 2.49 10.90 -10.78
CA LYS A 43 2.14 10.03 -9.65
C LYS A 43 2.88 10.40 -8.35
N ASP A 44 4.16 10.76 -8.45
CA ASP A 44 4.93 11.28 -7.30
C ASP A 44 4.36 12.60 -6.76
N CYS A 45 3.83 13.46 -7.62
CA CYS A 45 3.25 14.76 -7.25
C CYS A 45 1.94 14.59 -6.48
N TYR A 46 1.05 13.71 -6.96
CA TYR A 46 -0.18 13.35 -6.24
C TYR A 46 0.12 12.71 -4.89
N LEU A 47 1.12 11.82 -4.83
CA LEU A 47 1.52 11.23 -3.55
C LEU A 47 1.94 12.31 -2.55
N VAL A 48 2.83 13.22 -2.94
CA VAL A 48 3.32 14.29 -2.06
C VAL A 48 2.21 15.25 -1.64
N HIS A 49 1.31 15.59 -2.57
CA HIS A 49 0.12 16.39 -2.26
C HIS A 49 -0.70 15.74 -1.13
N VAL A 50 -1.07 14.46 -1.28
CA VAL A 50 -1.85 13.74 -0.26
C VAL A 50 -1.08 13.57 1.05
N LEU A 51 0.25 13.37 1.00
CA LEU A 51 1.08 13.31 2.21
C LEU A 51 1.08 14.63 2.98
N ASN A 52 1.04 15.77 2.29
CA ASN A 52 0.97 17.10 2.92
C ASN A 52 -0.38 17.37 3.59
N GLU A 53 -1.48 16.79 3.10
CA GLU A 53 -2.80 16.87 3.74
C GLU A 53 -2.90 16.02 5.02
N LEU A 54 -1.96 15.09 5.23
CA LEU A 54 -2.00 14.09 6.31
C LEU A 54 -0.76 14.18 7.21
N PRO A 55 -0.45 15.37 7.78
CA PRO A 55 0.74 15.53 8.61
C PRO A 55 0.64 14.68 9.88
N GLY A 56 1.72 13.98 10.22
CA GLY A 56 1.84 13.20 11.45
C GLY A 56 1.13 11.84 11.44
N SER A 57 0.34 11.51 10.40
CA SER A 57 -0.28 10.19 10.26
C SER A 57 0.78 9.09 10.08
N MET A 58 0.48 7.91 10.61
CA MET A 58 1.23 6.68 10.36
C MET A 58 0.78 6.07 9.03
N ILE A 59 1.62 6.19 8.01
CA ILE A 59 1.28 5.89 6.62
C ILE A 59 2.06 4.68 6.13
N MET A 60 1.37 3.76 5.45
CA MET A 60 1.96 2.61 4.79
C MET A 60 1.72 2.70 3.28
N ILE A 61 2.79 2.79 2.50
CA ILE A 61 2.75 2.97 1.04
C ILE A 61 3.14 1.67 0.34
N PHE A 62 2.30 1.19 -0.55
CA PHE A 62 2.56 -0.02 -1.34
C PHE A 62 3.02 0.31 -2.75
N VAL A 63 4.17 -0.24 -3.12
CA VAL A 63 4.77 -0.12 -4.46
C VAL A 63 5.03 -1.52 -5.04
N ARG A 64 5.19 -1.60 -6.36
CA ARG A 64 5.31 -2.88 -7.08
C ARG A 64 6.67 -3.54 -6.91
N THR A 65 7.76 -2.78 -6.98
CA THR A 65 9.13 -3.33 -7.05
C THR A 65 9.97 -2.98 -5.82
N CYS A 66 10.99 -3.79 -5.54
CA CYS A 66 11.91 -3.55 -4.42
C CYS A 66 12.72 -2.27 -4.65
N GLU A 67 13.06 -1.99 -5.90
CA GLU A 67 13.80 -0.81 -6.35
C GLU A 67 12.98 0.46 -6.12
N SER A 68 11.69 0.43 -6.46
CA SER A 68 10.77 1.55 -6.20
C SER A 68 10.64 1.85 -4.71
N THR A 69 10.69 0.84 -3.82
CA THR A 69 10.65 1.11 -2.37
C THR A 69 11.80 2.01 -1.93
N ARG A 70 13.02 1.74 -2.43
CA ARG A 70 14.23 2.48 -2.05
C ARG A 70 14.25 3.86 -2.69
N LEU A 71 13.93 3.93 -3.98
CA LEU A 71 13.88 5.19 -4.73
C LEU A 71 12.88 6.14 -4.08
N LEU A 72 11.64 5.69 -3.87
CA LEU A 72 10.60 6.52 -3.28
C LEU A 72 10.95 6.96 -1.85
N ALA A 73 11.52 6.07 -1.02
CA ALA A 73 11.95 6.43 0.34
C ALA A 73 13.06 7.49 0.35
N LEU A 74 13.99 7.45 -0.61
CA LEU A 74 15.03 8.46 -0.74
C LEU A 74 14.48 9.78 -1.28
N THR A 75 13.61 9.74 -2.29
CA THR A 75 12.94 10.92 -2.82
C THR A 75 12.16 11.64 -1.73
N LEU A 76 11.30 10.92 -0.99
CA LEU A 76 10.51 11.49 0.10
C LEU A 76 11.40 12.05 1.23
N ARG A 77 12.53 11.41 1.55
CA ARG A 77 13.46 11.95 2.54
C ARG A 77 14.16 13.22 2.08
N ASN A 78 14.52 13.33 0.79
CA ASN A 78 15.06 14.57 0.23
C ASN A 78 14.04 15.72 0.28
N LEU A 79 12.73 15.39 0.19
CA LEU A 79 11.61 16.32 0.36
C LEU A 79 11.28 16.64 1.83
N GLY A 80 12.02 16.09 2.80
CA GLY A 80 11.82 16.34 4.23
C GLY A 80 10.88 15.36 4.96
N PHE A 81 10.31 14.37 4.27
CA PHE A 81 9.46 13.36 4.91
C PHE A 81 10.28 12.28 5.62
N LYS A 82 9.75 11.75 6.72
CA LYS A 82 10.35 10.64 7.46
C LYS A 82 9.89 9.29 6.89
N ALA A 83 10.50 8.89 5.77
CA ALA A 83 10.18 7.65 5.07
C ALA A 83 11.24 6.53 5.22
N LEU A 84 10.77 5.30 5.42
CA LEU A 84 11.56 4.06 5.40
C LEU A 84 11.10 3.14 4.28
N SER A 85 12.01 2.31 3.77
CA SER A 85 11.69 1.23 2.82
C SER A 85 11.85 -0.15 3.48
N ILE A 86 10.91 -1.06 3.24
CA ILE A 86 11.03 -2.49 3.52
C ILE A 86 10.81 -3.27 2.23
N SER A 87 11.79 -4.09 1.84
CA SER A 87 11.71 -4.93 0.65
C SER A 87 12.20 -6.35 0.93
N GLY A 88 11.82 -7.29 0.07
CA GLY A 88 12.23 -8.70 0.22
C GLY A 88 13.72 -8.95 0.04
N GLN A 89 14.46 -7.96 -0.49
CA GLN A 89 15.92 -8.01 -0.64
C GLN A 89 16.67 -7.56 0.63
N MET A 90 15.98 -7.11 1.68
CA MET A 90 16.61 -6.71 2.93
C MET A 90 16.89 -7.92 3.82
N SER A 91 18.01 -7.89 4.56
CA SER A 91 18.23 -8.86 5.63
C SER A 91 17.15 -8.72 6.71
N GLN A 92 16.88 -9.81 7.43
CA GLN A 92 15.86 -9.84 8.48
C GLN A 92 16.13 -8.78 9.57
N ASP A 93 17.38 -8.59 9.98
CA ASP A 93 17.76 -7.57 10.98
C ASP A 93 17.46 -6.14 10.51
N LYS A 94 17.78 -5.84 9.24
CA LYS A 94 17.48 -4.52 8.66
C LYS A 94 15.96 -4.30 8.56
N ARG A 95 15.20 -5.34 8.23
CA ARG A 95 13.73 -5.30 8.16
C ARG A 95 13.12 -5.05 9.54
N LEU A 96 13.58 -5.76 10.57
CA LEU A 96 13.15 -5.57 11.96
C LEU A 96 13.55 -4.18 12.48
N GLY A 97 14.76 -3.71 12.19
CA GLY A 97 15.20 -2.37 12.57
C GLY A 97 14.35 -1.26 11.94
N ALA A 98 14.00 -1.38 10.65
CA ALA A 98 13.09 -0.44 9.99
C ALA A 98 11.68 -0.49 10.61
N LEU A 99 11.17 -1.69 10.90
CA LEU A 99 9.87 -1.84 11.54
C LEU A 99 9.84 -1.26 12.95
N ASN A 100 10.90 -1.43 13.74
CA ASN A 100 10.99 -0.88 15.09
C ASN A 100 10.97 0.66 15.07
N LYS A 101 11.71 1.29 14.15
CA LYS A 101 11.67 2.74 13.95
C LYS A 101 10.28 3.25 13.55
N PHE A 102 9.57 2.49 12.71
CA PHE A 102 8.19 2.81 12.36
C PHE A 102 7.25 2.68 13.56
N LYS A 103 7.33 1.59 14.32
CA LYS A 103 6.52 1.38 15.54
C LYS A 103 6.80 2.43 16.62
N ALA A 104 8.06 2.87 16.74
CA ALA A 104 8.47 3.94 17.65
C ALA A 104 8.04 5.34 17.20
N LYS A 105 7.46 5.48 15.99
CA LYS A 105 7.09 6.75 15.35
C LYS A 105 8.28 7.67 15.05
N ASP A 106 9.50 7.15 15.07
CA ASP A 106 10.69 7.87 14.58
C ASP A 106 10.56 8.21 13.09
N PHE A 107 9.90 7.31 12.36
CA PHE A 107 9.51 7.46 10.96
C PHE A 107 8.03 7.12 10.85
N ASN A 108 7.25 8.01 10.24
CA ASN A 108 5.80 7.85 10.11
C ASN A 108 5.38 7.36 8.72
N ILE A 109 6.30 7.16 7.78
CA ILE A 109 6.02 6.60 6.45
C ILE A 109 6.81 5.31 6.24
N LEU A 110 6.11 4.22 5.93
CA LEU A 110 6.71 2.94 5.58
C LEU A 110 6.33 2.51 4.17
N ILE A 111 7.32 2.36 3.30
CA ILE A 111 7.15 1.98 1.90
C ILE A 111 7.53 0.51 1.72
N CYS A 112 6.66 -0.30 1.13
CA CYS A 112 6.93 -1.72 0.97
C CYS A 112 6.29 -2.34 -0.28
N THR A 113 6.76 -3.54 -0.63
CA THR A 113 6.07 -4.42 -1.57
C THR A 113 5.12 -5.37 -0.85
N ASP A 114 4.20 -6.00 -1.59
CA ASP A 114 3.27 -7.00 -1.03
C ASP A 114 4.00 -8.10 -0.26
N VAL A 115 5.03 -8.68 -0.88
CA VAL A 115 5.84 -9.75 -0.28
C VAL A 115 6.49 -9.29 1.02
N ALA A 116 7.04 -8.08 1.03
CA ALA A 116 7.75 -7.54 2.18
C ALA A 116 6.82 -7.14 3.34
N SER A 117 5.54 -6.90 3.06
CA SER A 117 4.51 -6.62 4.07
C SER A 117 3.92 -7.87 4.73
N ARG A 118 3.99 -9.03 4.06
CA ARG A 118 3.40 -10.27 4.58
C ARG A 118 4.18 -10.78 5.80
N GLY A 119 3.44 -11.27 6.79
CA GLY A 119 4.01 -11.78 8.04
C GLY A 119 4.54 -10.70 8.99
N LEU A 120 4.39 -9.41 8.68
CA LEU A 120 4.66 -8.34 9.63
C LEU A 120 3.38 -7.99 10.40
N ASP A 121 3.47 -8.05 11.73
CA ASP A 121 2.48 -7.44 12.60
C ASP A 121 2.79 -5.95 12.74
N ILE A 122 2.16 -5.16 11.87
CA ILE A 122 2.22 -3.71 11.84
C ILE A 122 0.87 -3.20 12.31
N GLN A 123 0.84 -2.67 13.53
CA GLN A 123 -0.34 -2.07 14.17
C GLN A 123 -0.21 -0.55 14.13
N GLY A 124 -1.32 0.17 14.29
CA GLY A 124 -1.33 1.63 14.34
C GLY A 124 -1.00 2.31 13.01
N VAL A 125 -1.45 1.73 11.88
CA VAL A 125 -1.41 2.39 10.57
C VAL A 125 -2.72 3.16 10.39
N ASP A 126 -2.63 4.49 10.30
CA ASP A 126 -3.77 5.38 10.11
C ASP A 126 -4.21 5.37 8.63
N VAL A 127 -3.23 5.31 7.73
CA VAL A 127 -3.46 5.46 6.29
C VAL A 127 -2.68 4.43 5.48
N VAL A 128 -3.37 3.78 4.54
CA VAL A 128 -2.75 2.92 3.53
C VAL A 128 -2.80 3.62 2.17
N MET A 129 -1.67 3.77 1.50
CA MET A 129 -1.61 4.34 0.16
C MET A 129 -1.16 3.27 -0.83
N ASN A 130 -2.03 2.92 -1.77
CA ASN A 130 -1.63 2.14 -2.94
C ASN A 130 -1.00 3.09 -3.95
N TYR A 131 0.32 3.27 -3.85
CA TYR A 131 1.07 3.93 -4.91
C TYR A 131 0.89 3.13 -6.18
N ASP A 132 1.26 1.85 -6.23
CA ASP A 132 0.97 1.00 -7.39
C ASP A 132 -0.24 0.12 -7.15
N ILE A 133 -1.20 0.09 -8.07
CA ILE A 133 -2.37 -0.79 -7.96
C ILE A 133 -1.93 -2.26 -8.06
N PRO A 134 -2.41 -3.14 -7.15
CA PRO A 134 -2.06 -4.55 -7.20
C PRO A 134 -2.75 -5.21 -8.41
N MET A 135 -2.01 -6.07 -9.12
CA MET A 135 -2.55 -6.84 -10.25
C MET A 135 -3.60 -7.89 -9.83
N ASN A 136 -3.60 -8.28 -8.55
CA ASN A 136 -4.58 -9.18 -7.97
C ASN A 136 -5.46 -8.42 -6.98
N SER A 137 -6.77 -8.40 -7.23
CA SER A 137 -7.74 -7.70 -6.38
C SER A 137 -7.73 -8.17 -4.91
N LYS A 138 -7.33 -9.41 -4.63
CA LYS A 138 -7.22 -9.91 -3.25
C LYS A 138 -6.10 -9.23 -2.47
N ASP A 139 -5.01 -8.88 -3.16
CA ASP A 139 -3.90 -8.18 -2.53
C ASP A 139 -4.32 -6.77 -2.11
N TYR A 140 -5.21 -6.11 -2.85
CA TYR A 140 -5.79 -4.83 -2.40
C TYR A 140 -6.43 -4.95 -1.01
N VAL A 141 -7.28 -5.97 -0.80
CA VAL A 141 -7.93 -6.20 0.50
C VAL A 141 -6.90 -6.46 1.61
N HIS A 142 -5.83 -7.20 1.32
CA HIS A 142 -4.75 -7.43 2.28
C HIS A 142 -3.93 -6.18 2.62
N ARG A 143 -3.78 -5.27 1.65
CA ARG A 143 -3.09 -3.98 1.83
C ARG A 143 -3.93 -3.05 2.68
N VAL A 144 -5.18 -2.79 2.29
CA VAL A 144 -6.02 -1.84 3.01
C VAL A 144 -6.45 -2.37 4.39
N GLY A 145 -6.46 -3.69 4.58
CA GLY A 145 -6.59 -4.35 5.90
C GLY A 145 -5.37 -4.16 6.84
N ARG A 146 -4.38 -3.33 6.47
CA ARG A 146 -3.32 -2.87 7.38
C ARG A 146 -3.79 -1.73 8.29
N THR A 147 -4.81 -0.98 7.87
CA THR A 147 -5.48 0.05 8.68
C THR A 147 -6.85 -0.46 9.16
N ALA A 148 -7.62 0.40 9.85
CA ALA A 148 -8.95 0.12 10.39
C ALA A 148 -9.01 -1.16 11.23
N ARG A 149 -7.99 -1.39 12.06
CA ARG A 149 -7.90 -2.56 12.95
C ARG A 149 -8.46 -2.24 14.34
N ALA A 150 -8.86 -3.28 15.06
CA ALA A 150 -9.35 -3.19 16.45
C ALA A 150 -10.48 -2.16 16.66
N GLY A 151 -11.40 -2.04 15.70
CA GLY A 151 -12.56 -1.14 15.79
C GLY A 151 -12.29 0.32 15.45
N GLN A 152 -11.04 0.69 15.12
CA GLN A 152 -10.71 2.04 14.67
C GLN A 152 -11.16 2.27 13.22
N SER A 153 -11.41 3.53 12.88
CA SER A 153 -11.50 3.97 11.49
C SER A 153 -10.13 3.91 10.83
N GLY A 154 -10.12 3.76 9.51
CA GLY A 154 -8.90 3.84 8.71
C GLY A 154 -9.16 4.55 7.40
N TYR A 155 -8.09 4.95 6.73
CA TYR A 155 -8.16 5.59 5.43
C TYR A 155 -7.29 4.87 4.42
N ALA A 156 -7.81 4.65 3.21
CA ALA A 156 -7.06 4.07 2.12
C ALA A 156 -7.20 4.92 0.85
N VAL A 157 -6.05 5.27 0.27
CA VAL A 157 -5.95 6.06 -0.97
C VAL A 157 -5.29 5.21 -2.05
N SER A 158 -5.82 5.25 -3.26
CA SER A 158 -5.22 4.55 -4.40
C SER A 158 -4.92 5.50 -5.54
N PHE A 159 -3.71 5.43 -6.09
CA PHE A 159 -3.30 6.23 -7.25
C PHE A 159 -3.37 5.35 -8.50
N VAL A 160 -4.36 5.59 -9.34
CA VAL A 160 -4.66 4.77 -10.53
C VAL A 160 -4.25 5.54 -11.77
N ASN A 161 -3.31 4.99 -12.54
CA ASN A 161 -2.95 5.56 -13.83
C ASN A 161 -3.61 4.83 -15.00
N GLN A 162 -3.38 5.33 -16.23
CA GLN A 162 -3.96 4.78 -17.45
C GLN A 162 -3.65 3.30 -17.70
N TYR A 163 -2.55 2.78 -17.16
CA TYR A 163 -2.13 1.38 -17.31
C TYR A 163 -2.69 0.47 -16.20
N GLU A 164 -3.24 1.06 -15.14
CA GLU A 164 -3.69 0.37 -13.93
C GLU A 164 -5.22 0.36 -13.77
N ALA A 165 -5.92 1.09 -14.64
CA ALA A 165 -7.38 1.26 -14.58
C ALA A 165 -8.14 -0.07 -14.64
N GLU A 166 -7.70 -1.02 -15.48
CA GLU A 166 -8.33 -2.34 -15.56
C GLU A 166 -8.17 -3.14 -14.26
N TRP A 167 -7.00 -3.10 -13.64
CA TRP A 167 -6.76 -3.76 -12.34
C TRP A 167 -7.60 -3.13 -11.24
N PHE A 168 -7.76 -1.81 -11.26
CA PHE A 168 -8.62 -1.11 -10.31
C PHE A 168 -10.10 -1.49 -10.48
N LYS A 169 -10.59 -1.59 -11.73
CA LYS A 169 -11.96 -2.06 -12.00
C LYS A 169 -12.22 -3.47 -11.47
N LEU A 170 -11.23 -4.37 -11.58
CA LEU A 170 -11.31 -5.71 -10.98
C LEU A 170 -11.35 -5.68 -9.45
N ILE A 171 -10.81 -4.64 -8.80
CA ILE A 171 -10.90 -4.44 -7.35
C ILE A 171 -12.33 -4.06 -6.98
N GLU A 172 -12.92 -3.08 -7.65
CA GLU A 172 -14.31 -2.67 -7.42
C GLU A 172 -15.30 -3.82 -7.64
N GLN A 173 -15.09 -4.62 -8.69
CA GLN A 173 -15.87 -5.83 -8.94
C GLN A 173 -15.74 -6.86 -7.82
N LEU A 174 -14.54 -7.06 -7.27
CA LEU A 174 -14.34 -7.96 -6.13
C LEU A 174 -15.06 -7.44 -4.87
N LEU A 175 -15.01 -6.13 -4.64
CA LEU A 175 -15.66 -5.49 -3.49
C LEU A 175 -17.18 -5.39 -3.65
N GLY A 176 -17.68 -5.46 -4.89
CA GLY A 176 -19.11 -5.30 -5.21
C GLY A 176 -19.62 -3.86 -5.03
N ARG A 177 -18.72 -2.87 -5.00
CA ARG A 177 -19.04 -1.44 -4.90
C ARG A 177 -17.96 -0.61 -5.58
N GLU A 178 -18.35 0.55 -6.07
CA GLU A 178 -17.43 1.56 -6.58
C GLU A 178 -16.76 2.31 -5.42
N ILE A 179 -15.51 2.68 -5.62
CA ILE A 179 -14.75 3.50 -4.68
C ILE A 179 -14.83 4.96 -5.20
N PRO A 180 -15.19 5.93 -4.34
CA PRO A 180 -15.29 7.33 -4.75
C PRO A 180 -14.00 7.86 -5.39
N ASP A 181 -14.14 8.54 -6.53
CA ASP A 181 -13.05 9.29 -7.14
C ASP A 181 -12.83 10.60 -6.35
N ARG A 182 -11.56 10.94 -6.13
CA ARG A 182 -11.16 12.20 -5.56
C ARG A 182 -10.51 13.05 -6.64
N LYS A 183 -11.05 14.24 -6.82
CA LYS A 183 -10.50 15.24 -7.75
C LYS A 183 -9.60 16.20 -6.99
N VAL A 184 -8.60 16.67 -7.70
CA VAL A 184 -7.62 17.63 -7.23
C VAL A 184 -7.33 18.58 -8.37
N ASP A 185 -7.09 19.84 -8.02
CA ASP A 185 -6.68 20.85 -8.99
C ASP A 185 -5.31 20.48 -9.56
N MET A 186 -5.20 20.46 -10.88
CA MET A 186 -3.95 20.17 -11.57
C MET A 186 -2.89 21.23 -11.25
N ASP A 187 -3.28 22.48 -11.01
CA ASP A 187 -2.34 23.55 -10.73
C ASP A 187 -1.61 23.31 -9.40
N GLU A 188 -2.32 22.82 -8.38
CA GLU A 188 -1.72 22.42 -7.10
C GLU A 188 -0.70 21.28 -7.27
N ILE A 189 -0.97 20.34 -8.16
CA ILE A 189 -0.08 19.22 -8.47
C ILE A 189 1.15 19.70 -9.24
N LEU A 190 0.97 20.59 -10.22
CA LEU A 190 2.04 21.04 -11.10
C LEU A 190 3.09 21.88 -10.37
N ILE A 191 2.70 22.66 -9.36
CA ILE A 191 3.63 23.44 -8.52
C ILE A 191 4.66 22.53 -7.82
N LEU A 192 4.30 21.29 -7.49
CA LEU A 192 5.20 20.35 -6.81
C LEU A 192 6.22 19.69 -7.76
N ARG A 193 5.99 19.75 -9.07
CA ARG A 193 6.68 18.93 -10.08
C ARG A 193 8.19 19.12 -10.09
N GLU A 194 8.65 20.36 -10.12
CA GLU A 194 10.08 20.69 -10.26
C GLU A 194 10.87 20.17 -9.06
N HIS A 195 10.43 20.52 -7.86
CA HIS A 195 11.07 20.12 -6.61
C HIS A 195 11.10 18.60 -6.41
N ILE A 196 10.04 17.89 -6.81
CA ILE A 196 9.97 16.43 -6.76
C ILE A 196 10.93 15.80 -7.78
N SER A 197 10.98 16.33 -9.01
CA SER A 197 11.89 15.86 -10.06
C SER A 197 13.35 15.96 -9.60
N ASP A 198 13.73 17.08 -9.00
CA ASP A 198 15.07 17.30 -8.46
C ASP A 198 15.40 16.34 -7.32
N SER A 199 14.48 16.17 -6.38
CA SER A 199 14.63 15.22 -5.27
C SER A 199 14.79 13.78 -5.75
N LYS A 200 14.06 13.39 -6.80
CA LYS A 200 14.14 12.06 -7.43
C LYS A 200 15.45 11.86 -8.17
N ARG A 201 15.95 12.88 -8.88
CA ARG A 201 17.27 12.86 -9.54
C ARG A 201 18.40 12.69 -8.53
N ILE A 202 18.36 13.41 -7.40
CA ILE A 202 19.32 13.23 -6.30
C ILE A 202 19.23 11.81 -5.72
N ALA A 203 18.02 11.28 -5.53
CA ALA A 203 17.81 9.92 -5.03
C ALA A 203 18.39 8.86 -5.98
N LEU A 204 18.21 9.01 -7.30
CA LEU A 204 18.78 8.11 -8.30
C LEU A 204 20.31 8.10 -8.27
N THR A 205 20.95 9.27 -8.13
CA THR A 205 22.41 9.36 -8.02
C THR A 205 22.95 8.63 -6.78
N LYS A 206 22.22 8.63 -5.66
CA LYS A 206 22.60 7.90 -4.43
C LYS A 206 22.41 6.38 -4.53
N LEU A 207 21.63 5.89 -5.50
CA LEU A 207 21.35 4.46 -5.70
C LEU A 207 22.24 3.79 -6.74
N ARG A 208 22.99 4.58 -7.52
CA ARG A 208 24.04 4.12 -8.42
C ARG A 208 25.32 3.84 -7.64
#